data_AF-A0A936HG96-F1
#
_entry.id   AF-A0A936HG96-F1
#
_cell.length_a   1.000
_cell.length_b   1.000
_cell.length_c   1.000
_cell.angle_alpha   90.00
_cell.angle_beta   90.00
_cell.angle_gamma   90.00
#
_symmetry.space_group_name_H-M   'P 1'
#
loop_
_entity.id
_entity.type
_entity.pdbx_description
1 polymer ?
#
loop_
_entity_poly.entity_id
_entity_poly.type
_entity_poly.pdbx_seq_one_letter_code
_entity_poly.pdbx_strand_id
1 'polypeptide(L)'
;MYKLPDGITDDMNISLPSGLTIEMIVDLVLSAGIAHTPDDDTERKLVQLGLSEDDAALARDRSYGGIVRAALNNPANCPSREKDPIAWASYQRASQDPTIFPKVYPEMHARMLQIKITPRRQAQIGNGGGIFGGDTSQRMRWPVT
;
A
#
# COMPACT_ATOMS: atom_id res chain seq x y z
N MET A 1 -10.24 -6.71 28.70
CA MET A 1 -10.53 -5.79 27.57
C MET A 1 -9.69 -4.54 27.83
N TYR A 2 -8.50 -4.44 27.22
CA TYR A 2 -7.59 -3.32 27.45
C TYR A 2 -8.08 -2.12 26.62
N LYS A 3 -8.53 -1.05 27.28
CA LYS A 3 -8.71 0.25 26.63
C LYS A 3 -7.33 0.89 26.50
N LEU A 4 -6.92 1.17 25.26
CA LEU A 4 -5.74 1.99 25.00
C LEU A 4 -5.97 3.38 25.63
N PRO A 5 -4.95 4.01 26.24
CA PRO A 5 -5.09 5.34 26.82
C PRO A 5 -5.50 6.35 25.75
N ASP A 6 -6.36 7.30 26.14
CA ASP A 6 -6.79 8.40 25.28
C ASP A 6 -5.54 9.19 24.84
N GLY A 7 -5.27 9.24 23.54
CA GLY A 7 -4.07 9.87 22.96
C GLY A 7 -3.13 8.95 22.18
N ILE A 8 -3.39 7.63 22.11
CA ILE A 8 -2.78 6.76 21.07
C ILE A 8 -3.73 6.71 19.87
N THR A 9 -3.93 7.85 19.23
CA THR A 9 -4.44 7.88 17.87
C THR A 9 -3.26 7.72 16.93
N ASP A 10 -3.34 6.73 16.05
CA ASP A 10 -2.42 6.51 14.92
C ASP A 10 -2.67 7.60 13.86
N ASP A 11 -2.61 8.86 14.29
CA ASP A 11 -2.84 10.03 13.46
C ASP A 11 -1.60 10.19 12.57
N MET A 12 -1.67 9.64 11.35
CA MET A 12 -0.61 9.73 10.35
C MET A 12 -0.63 11.09 9.65
N ASN A 13 -0.81 12.15 10.45
CA ASN A 13 -0.78 13.53 10.02
C ASN A 13 0.64 14.04 10.11
N ILE A 14 1.14 14.57 8.99
CA ILE A 14 2.41 15.31 8.96
C ILE A 14 2.16 16.80 9.21
N SER A 15 3.16 17.48 9.77
CA SER A 15 3.11 18.94 9.88
C SER A 15 3.43 19.56 8.52
N LEU A 16 2.50 20.35 7.99
CA LEU A 16 2.69 21.02 6.70
C LEU A 16 3.29 22.42 6.89
N PRO A 17 4.37 22.76 6.18
CA PRO A 17 4.83 24.13 6.05
C PRO A 17 3.71 25.04 5.49
N SER A 18 3.78 26.32 5.82
CA SER A 18 2.81 27.30 5.30
C SER A 18 2.83 27.32 3.77
N GLY A 19 1.64 27.20 3.16
CA GLY A 19 1.49 27.20 1.70
C GLY A 19 1.63 25.84 1.03
N LEU A 20 1.99 24.78 1.75
CA LEU A 20 1.99 23.42 1.23
C LEU A 20 0.66 22.73 1.54
N THR A 21 0.13 21.97 0.57
CA THR A 21 -1.09 21.17 0.75
C THR A 21 -0.81 19.68 0.57
N ILE A 22 -1.70 18.84 1.11
CA ILE A 22 -1.66 17.38 0.91
C ILE A 22 -1.71 17.04 -0.58
N GLU A 23 -2.52 17.75 -1.35
CA GLU A 23 -2.66 17.53 -2.79
C GLU A 23 -1.34 17.80 -3.52
N MET A 24 -0.60 18.85 -3.16
CA MET A 24 0.72 19.14 -3.74
C MET A 24 1.73 18.02 -3.45
N ILE A 25 1.72 17.50 -2.22
CA ILE A 25 2.59 16.39 -1.82
C ILE A 25 2.25 15.13 -2.62
N VAL A 26 0.97 14.78 -2.67
CA VAL A 26 0.49 13.62 -3.43
C VAL A 26 0.82 13.77 -4.92
N ASP A 27 0.56 14.93 -5.52
CA ASP A 27 0.85 15.18 -6.93
C ASP A 27 2.35 15.06 -7.23
N LEU A 28 3.22 15.52 -6.33
CA LEU A 28 4.67 15.35 -6.45
C LEU A 28 5.07 13.87 -6.39
N VAL A 29 4.59 13.13 -5.38
CA VAL A 29 4.94 11.70 -5.19
C VAL A 29 4.41 10.85 -6.34
N LEU A 30 3.19 11.11 -6.82
CA LEU A 30 2.61 10.41 -7.96
C LEU A 30 3.39 10.69 -9.25
N SER A 31 3.71 11.97 -9.50
CA SER A 31 4.50 12.35 -10.67
C SER A 31 5.90 11.70 -10.64
N ALA A 32 6.53 11.67 -9.48
CA ALA A 32 7.81 11.01 -9.27
C ALA A 32 7.72 9.49 -9.48
N GLY A 33 6.68 8.85 -8.95
CA GLY A 33 6.44 7.41 -9.13
C GLY A 33 6.18 7.02 -10.59
N ILE A 34 5.39 7.82 -11.31
CA ILE A 34 5.14 7.63 -12.75
C ILE A 34 6.43 7.82 -13.57
N ALA A 35 7.28 8.75 -13.16
CA ALA A 35 8.58 8.98 -13.78
C ALA A 35 9.65 7.97 -13.33
N HIS A 36 9.32 7.01 -12.46
CA HIS A 36 10.27 6.08 -11.82
C HIS A 36 11.47 6.79 -11.19
N THR A 37 11.22 7.95 -10.59
CA THR A 37 12.24 8.69 -9.82
C THR A 37 12.60 7.86 -8.59
N PRO A 38 13.90 7.77 -8.23
CA PRO A 38 14.31 7.10 -7.00
C PRO A 38 13.61 7.66 -5.77
N ASP A 39 13.38 6.77 -4.82
CA ASP A 39 12.70 7.01 -3.56
C ASP A 39 13.38 8.13 -2.76
N ASP A 40 14.70 8.09 -2.63
CA ASP A 40 15.51 9.12 -1.95
C ASP A 40 15.45 10.49 -2.67
N ASP A 41 15.35 10.50 -4.00
CA ASP A 41 15.22 11.74 -4.79
C ASP A 41 13.86 12.39 -4.59
N THR A 42 12.82 11.56 -4.45
CA THR A 42 11.46 12.02 -4.16
C THR A 42 11.38 12.62 -2.76
N GLU A 43 11.94 11.93 -1.76
CA GLU A 43 12.03 12.44 -0.39
C GLU A 43 12.84 13.74 -0.31
N ARG A 44 14.00 13.81 -0.99
CA ARG A 44 14.80 15.05 -1.05
C ARG A 44 14.00 16.24 -1.59
N LYS A 45 13.16 16.04 -2.61
CA LYS A 45 12.30 17.10 -3.15
C LYS A 45 11.23 17.54 -2.15
N LEU A 46 10.66 16.60 -1.39
CA LEU A 46 9.70 16.91 -0.33
C LEU A 46 10.37 17.69 0.81
N VAL A 47 11.59 17.33 1.20
CA VAL A 47 12.38 18.08 2.19
C VAL A 47 12.70 19.49 1.69
N GLN A 48 13.00 19.67 0.40
CA GLN A 48 13.19 20.99 -0.20
C GLN A 48 11.93 21.88 -0.17
N LEU A 49 10.74 21.27 -0.08
CA LEU A 49 9.47 21.98 0.14
C LEU A 49 9.20 22.29 1.62
N GLY A 50 10.10 21.91 2.51
CA GLY A 50 10.07 22.23 3.93
C GLY A 50 9.58 21.10 4.84
N LEU A 51 9.38 19.88 4.33
CA LEU A 51 9.11 18.72 5.19
C LEU A 51 10.37 18.31 5.95
N SER A 52 10.19 17.73 7.14
CA SER A 52 11.26 16.97 7.77
C SER A 52 11.56 15.69 6.96
N GLU A 53 12.72 15.09 7.17
CA GLU A 53 13.07 13.82 6.50
C GLU A 53 12.07 12.71 6.84
N ASP A 54 11.66 12.62 8.11
CA ASP A 54 10.67 11.66 8.59
C ASP A 54 9.29 11.90 7.96
N ASP A 55 8.85 13.16 7.89
CA ASP A 55 7.57 13.51 7.25
C ASP A 55 7.60 13.25 5.73
N ALA A 56 8.74 13.47 5.08
CA ALA A 56 8.91 13.21 3.65
C ALA A 56 8.83 11.70 3.36
N ALA A 57 9.50 10.87 4.17
CA ALA A 57 9.43 9.43 4.05
C ALA A 57 8.02 8.91 4.32
N LEU A 58 7.38 9.41 5.38
CA LEU A 58 6.00 9.07 5.71
C LEU A 58 5.04 9.46 4.59
N ALA A 59 5.15 10.68 4.05
CA ALA A 59 4.31 11.17 2.95
C ALA A 59 4.41 10.29 1.70
N ARG A 60 5.63 9.87 1.35
CA ARG A 60 5.86 8.94 0.24
C ARG A 60 5.18 7.60 0.49
N ASP A 61 5.46 6.98 1.65
CA ASP A 61 4.90 5.66 2.00
C ASP A 61 3.36 5.68 2.03
N ARG A 62 2.77 6.71 2.65
CA ARG A 62 1.31 6.85 2.71
C ARG A 62 0.70 7.02 1.32
N SER A 63 1.33 7.80 0.45
CA SER A 63 0.86 8.01 -0.93
C SER A 63 0.85 6.69 -1.71
N TYR A 64 1.95 5.93 -1.64
CA TYR A 64 2.06 4.63 -2.28
C TYR A 64 1.08 3.59 -1.73
N GLY A 65 0.90 3.56 -0.40
CA GLY A 65 -0.11 2.73 0.24
C GLY A 65 -1.53 3.02 -0.24
N GLY A 66 -1.88 4.29 -0.47
CA GLY A 66 -3.17 4.68 -1.01
C GLY A 66 -3.40 4.18 -2.44
N ILE A 67 -2.38 4.29 -3.31
CA ILE A 67 -2.43 3.78 -4.69
C ILE A 67 -2.65 2.27 -4.72
N VAL A 68 -1.88 1.50 -3.93
CA VAL A 68 -2.02 0.04 -3.87
C VAL A 68 -3.40 -0.37 -3.38
N ARG A 69 -3.93 0.28 -2.34
CA ARG A 69 -5.27 0.00 -1.82
C ARG A 69 -6.37 0.27 -2.86
N ALA A 70 -6.24 1.33 -3.64
CA ALA A 70 -7.17 1.63 -4.75
C ALA A 70 -7.13 0.54 -5.83
N ALA A 71 -5.94 0.03 -6.18
CA ALA A 71 -5.78 -1.03 -7.18
C ALA A 71 -6.45 -2.35 -6.81
N LEU A 72 -6.67 -2.61 -5.52
CA LEU A 72 -7.41 -3.79 -5.04
C LEU A 72 -8.92 -3.69 -5.30
N ASN A 73 -9.43 -2.51 -5.66
CA ASN A 73 -10.83 -2.23 -5.96
C ASN A 73 -11.82 -2.74 -4.88
N ASN A 74 -11.41 -2.62 -3.62
CA ASN A 74 -12.23 -2.96 -2.45
C ASN A 74 -12.51 -1.68 -1.64
N PRO A 75 -13.76 -1.18 -1.61
CA PRO A 75 -14.11 0.03 -0.87
C PRO A 75 -13.77 -0.03 0.63
N ALA A 76 -13.72 -1.22 1.22
CA ALA A 76 -13.32 -1.39 2.62
C ALA A 76 -11.85 -1.02 2.89
N ASN A 77 -11.03 -0.90 1.85
CA ASN A 77 -9.63 -0.48 1.94
C ASN A 77 -9.44 1.04 1.87
N CYS A 78 -10.51 1.81 1.63
CA CYS A 78 -10.46 3.27 1.54
C CYS A 78 -9.92 3.85 2.87
N PRO A 79 -8.80 4.59 2.85
CA PRO A 79 -8.27 5.23 4.06
C PRO A 79 -9.24 6.26 4.63
N SER A 80 -9.14 6.55 5.94
CA SER A 80 -9.91 7.66 6.52
C SER A 80 -9.25 8.98 6.16
N ARG A 81 -10.03 9.93 5.63
CA ARG A 81 -9.55 11.29 5.32
C ARG A 81 -8.99 12.01 6.56
N GLU A 82 -9.58 11.78 7.73
CA GLU A 82 -9.21 12.48 8.96
C GLU A 82 -7.95 11.89 9.61
N LYS A 83 -7.76 10.57 9.51
CA LYS A 83 -6.64 9.87 10.16
C LYS A 83 -5.42 9.73 9.27
N ASP A 84 -5.64 9.68 7.96
CA ASP A 84 -4.61 9.50 6.95
C ASP A 84 -4.98 10.23 5.66
N PRO A 85 -4.89 11.56 5.67
CA PRO A 85 -5.30 12.38 4.55
C PRO A 85 -4.48 12.11 3.28
N ILE A 86 -3.20 11.75 3.42
CA ILE A 86 -2.29 11.49 2.30
C ILE A 86 -2.66 10.19 1.58
N ALA A 87 -2.84 9.09 2.32
CA ALA A 87 -3.26 7.85 1.69
C ALA A 87 -4.69 7.97 1.14
N TRP A 88 -5.58 8.71 1.80
CA TRP A 88 -6.92 8.97 1.28
C TRP A 88 -6.86 9.73 -0.05
N ALA A 89 -6.11 10.83 -0.13
CA ALA A 89 -6.01 11.65 -1.33
C ALA A 89 -5.41 10.86 -2.51
N SER A 90 -4.34 10.12 -2.28
CA SER A 90 -3.73 9.24 -3.30
C SER A 90 -4.67 8.10 -3.71
N TYR A 91 -5.41 7.49 -2.78
CA TYR A 91 -6.45 6.51 -3.07
C TYR A 91 -7.52 7.08 -3.99
N GLN A 92 -8.00 8.31 -3.73
CA GLN A 92 -9.00 8.95 -4.58
C GLN A 92 -8.48 9.18 -6.00
N ARG A 93 -7.25 9.69 -6.15
CA ARG A 93 -6.62 9.89 -7.47
C ARG A 93 -6.50 8.57 -8.24
N ALA A 94 -5.97 7.52 -7.61
CA ALA A 94 -5.80 6.20 -8.23
C ALA A 94 -7.13 5.48 -8.52
N SER A 95 -8.17 5.76 -7.73
CA SER A 95 -9.52 5.24 -7.97
C SER A 95 -10.21 5.94 -9.16
N GLN A 96 -9.91 7.21 -9.38
CA GLN A 96 -10.42 8.01 -10.52
C GLN A 96 -9.67 7.74 -11.82
N ASP A 97 -8.35 7.51 -11.74
CA ASP A 97 -7.52 7.09 -12.87
C ASP A 97 -6.84 5.74 -12.57
N PRO A 98 -7.45 4.62 -13.00
CA PRO A 98 -6.90 3.29 -12.83
C PRO A 98 -5.55 3.06 -13.53
N THR A 99 -5.13 3.96 -14.44
CA THR A 99 -3.83 3.86 -15.12
C THR A 99 -2.66 4.27 -14.24
N ILE A 100 -2.91 4.93 -13.10
CA ILE A 100 -1.87 5.33 -12.15
C ILE A 100 -1.13 4.11 -11.59
N PHE A 101 -1.86 3.11 -11.09
CA PHE A 101 -1.25 1.92 -10.50
C PHE A 101 -0.28 1.17 -11.44
N PRO A 102 -0.65 0.81 -12.68
CA PRO A 102 0.27 0.13 -13.59
C PRO A 102 1.45 0.99 -14.03
N LYS A 103 1.35 2.33 -14.00
CA LYS A 103 2.48 3.23 -14.27
C LYS A 103 3.44 3.29 -13.10
N VAL A 104 2.94 3.36 -11.87
CA VAL A 104 3.78 3.43 -10.65
C VAL A 104 4.36 2.06 -10.29
N TYR A 105 3.59 0.98 -10.42
CA TYR A 105 3.97 -0.40 -10.07
C TYR A 105 3.76 -1.38 -11.23
N PRO A 106 4.51 -1.26 -12.34
CA PRO A 106 4.32 -2.11 -13.52
C PRO A 106 4.50 -3.61 -13.21
N GLU A 107 5.51 -3.96 -12.41
CA GLU A 107 5.77 -5.36 -12.04
C GLU A 107 4.69 -5.95 -11.14
N MET A 108 4.22 -5.18 -10.14
CA MET A 108 3.15 -5.63 -9.25
C MET A 108 1.84 -5.84 -10.02
N HIS A 109 1.53 -4.90 -10.92
CA HIS A 109 0.38 -5.02 -11.81
C HIS A 109 0.47 -6.28 -12.69
N ALA A 110 1.62 -6.55 -13.30
CA ALA A 110 1.83 -7.76 -14.09
C ALA A 110 1.60 -9.04 -13.26
N ARG A 111 2.10 -9.09 -12.03
CA ARG A 111 1.86 -10.22 -11.10
C ARG A 111 0.38 -10.37 -10.73
N MET A 112 -0.33 -9.27 -10.47
CA MET A 112 -1.76 -9.30 -10.16
C MET A 112 -2.60 -9.85 -11.32
N LEU A 113 -2.22 -9.56 -12.57
CA LEU A 113 -2.89 -10.13 -13.75
C LEU A 113 -2.66 -11.65 -13.87
N GLN A 114 -1.43 -12.12 -13.60
CA GLN A 114 -1.12 -13.55 -13.63
C GLN A 114 -1.93 -14.37 -12.60
N ILE A 115 -2.17 -13.81 -11.41
CA ILE A 115 -3.00 -14.43 -10.38
C ILE A 115 -4.47 -14.56 -10.84
N LYS A 116 -5.00 -13.56 -11.57
CA LYS A 116 -6.37 -13.58 -12.08
C LYS A 116 -6.57 -14.53 -13.26
N ILE A 117 -5.54 -14.76 -14.07
CA ILE A 117 -5.61 -15.59 -15.29
C ILE A 117 -5.40 -17.07 -14.99
N THR A 118 -4.75 -17.43 -13.87
CA THR A 118 -4.57 -18.84 -13.50
C THR A 118 -5.90 -19.42 -13.04
N PRO A 119 -6.53 -20.36 -13.77
CA PRO A 119 -7.71 -21.04 -13.27
C PRO A 119 -7.29 -21.79 -12.01
N ARG A 120 -8.00 -21.60 -10.89
CA ARG A 120 -7.93 -22.58 -9.79
C ARG A 120 -8.22 -23.93 -10.44
N ARG A 121 -7.21 -24.80 -10.57
CA ARG A 121 -7.48 -26.22 -10.78
C ARG A 121 -8.40 -26.61 -9.63
N GLN A 122 -9.69 -26.79 -9.92
CA GLN A 122 -10.60 -27.45 -9.01
C GLN A 122 -9.91 -28.78 -8.69
N ALA A 123 -9.54 -28.95 -7.42
CA ALA A 123 -9.15 -30.24 -6.92
C ALA A 123 -10.37 -31.15 -7.15
N GLN A 124 -10.31 -31.96 -8.20
CA GLN A 124 -11.10 -33.17 -8.29
C GLN A 124 -10.65 -34.04 -7.13
N ILE A 125 -11.33 -33.92 -5.99
CA ILE A 125 -11.28 -34.92 -4.93
C ILE A 125 -12.15 -36.07 -5.45
N GLY A 126 -11.53 -36.91 -6.27
CA GLY A 126 -12.04 -38.22 -6.60
C GLY A 126 -12.04 -39.09 -5.35
N ASN A 127 -13.15 -39.80 -5.16
CA ASN A 127 -13.30 -40.93 -4.26
C ASN A 127 -12.07 -41.84 -4.28
N GLY A 128 -11.47 -42.09 -3.11
CA GLY A 128 -10.43 -43.09 -2.93
C GLY A 128 -10.15 -43.30 -1.45
N GLY A 129 -10.68 -44.38 -0.88
CA GLY A 129 -10.47 -44.76 0.51
C GLY A 129 -8.99 -45.07 0.82
N GLY A 130 -8.59 -44.81 2.06
CA GLY A 130 -7.27 -45.15 2.58
C GLY A 130 -7.14 -44.77 4.04
N ILE A 131 -7.19 -45.78 4.90
CA ILE A 131 -6.87 -45.75 6.34
C ILE A 131 -5.35 -45.55 6.51
N PHE A 132 -4.89 -45.18 7.72
CA PHE A 132 -3.51 -44.86 8.20
C PHE A 132 -3.18 -43.35 8.13
N GLY A 133 -2.86 -42.61 9.20
CA GLY A 133 -2.17 -42.96 10.44
C GLY A 133 -0.78 -42.32 10.41
N GLY A 134 -0.59 -41.11 10.97
CA GLY A 134 0.71 -40.44 10.96
C GLY A 134 0.70 -39.02 11.53
N ASP A 135 1.37 -38.88 12.67
CA ASP A 135 1.75 -37.67 13.43
C ASP A 135 2.30 -36.52 12.57
N THR A 136 1.82 -35.29 12.78
CA THR A 136 2.35 -34.06 12.16
C THR A 136 2.76 -33.02 13.19
N SER A 137 3.71 -33.41 14.04
CA SER A 137 4.55 -32.47 14.77
C SER A 137 5.72 -31.99 13.91
N GLN A 138 5.49 -31.04 12.98
CA GLN A 138 6.59 -30.20 12.46
C GLN A 138 6.13 -28.76 12.19
N ARG A 139 6.66 -27.85 13.04
CA ARG A 139 6.62 -26.40 12.89
C ARG A 139 7.49 -26.00 11.69
N MET A 140 6.91 -25.37 10.67
CA MET A 140 7.69 -24.73 9.60
C MET A 140 8.17 -23.35 10.03
N ARG A 141 9.49 -23.20 10.02
CA ARG A 141 10.28 -21.99 10.21
C ARG A 141 10.38 -21.27 8.86
N TRP A 142 10.07 -19.98 8.79
CA TRP A 142 10.26 -19.17 7.58
C TRP A 142 11.74 -18.77 7.45
N PRO A 143 12.40 -18.97 6.30
CA PRO A 143 13.70 -18.38 6.04
C PRO A 143 13.55 -16.92 5.60
N VAL A 144 14.38 -16.07 6.19
CA VAL A 144 14.56 -14.66 5.83
C VAL A 144 15.82 -14.59 4.96
N THR A 145 15.68 -14.08 3.73
CA THR A 145 16.74 -13.41 2.97
C THR A 145 16.08 -12.39 2.08
#